data_AF-A0A3B9XD80-F1
#
_entry.id   AF-A0A3B9XD80-F1
#
_cell.length_a   1.000
_cell.length_b   1.000
_cell.length_c   1.000
_cell.angle_alpha   90.00
_cell.angle_beta   90.00
_cell.angle_gamma   90.00
#
_symmetry.space_group_name_H-M   'P 1'
#
loop_
_entity.id
_entity.type
_entity.pdbx_description
1 polymer ?
#
loop_
_entity_poly.entity_id
_entity_poly.type
_entity_poly.pdbx_seq_one_letter_code
_entity_poly.pdbx_strand_id
1 'polypeptide(L)'
;KSLATFRNHSHGVLIATDVSARGIDLPGVTHVINYDLPDDPENYVHRVGRTGRGFAKGDALSFCSPEEREKLEQIQEFLQTEIDQIQIDDTFLKEIPPSKDLQNMSVAEMLAMEEAYFGIEDKKSKKRKKRNKS
;
A
#
# COMPACT_ATOMS: atom_id res chain seq x y z
N LYS A 1 -2.20 -23.23 -6.29
CA LYS A 1 -2.02 -23.38 -4.83
C LYS A 1 -1.91 -22.03 -4.07
N SER A 2 -2.13 -20.84 -4.67
CA SER A 2 -1.89 -19.55 -4.00
C SER A 2 -3.13 -18.86 -3.39
N LEU A 3 -4.30 -18.91 -4.04
CA LEU A 3 -5.48 -18.13 -3.61
C LEU A 3 -6.10 -18.60 -2.30
N ALA A 4 -6.23 -19.92 -2.11
CA ALA A 4 -6.81 -20.49 -0.89
C ALA A 4 -5.94 -20.18 0.34
N THR A 5 -4.62 -20.10 0.16
CA THR A 5 -3.66 -19.71 1.20
C THR A 5 -3.80 -18.23 1.55
N PHE A 6 -3.97 -17.36 0.54
CA PHE A 6 -4.21 -15.93 0.76
C PHE A 6 -5.50 -15.66 1.53
N ARG A 7 -6.61 -16.33 1.15
CA ARG A 7 -7.91 -16.15 1.83
C ARG A 7 -7.91 -16.59 3.30
N ASN A 8 -7.01 -17.50 3.68
CA ASN A 8 -6.94 -18.06 5.03
C ASN A 8 -5.87 -17.40 5.92
N HIS A 9 -5.11 -16.43 5.41
CA HIS A 9 -4.12 -15.68 6.19
C HIS A 9 -4.63 -14.27 6.50
N SER A 10 -4.65 -13.90 7.78
CA SER A 10 -5.02 -12.56 8.25
C SER A 10 -4.10 -11.44 7.74
N HIS A 11 -2.89 -11.80 7.29
CA HIS A 11 -1.85 -10.88 6.78
C HIS A 11 -1.30 -11.35 5.42
N GLY A 12 -2.18 -11.81 4.53
CA GLY A 12 -1.78 -12.23 3.19
C GLY A 12 -1.39 -11.04 2.31
N VAL A 13 -0.24 -11.13 1.63
CA VAL A 13 0.12 -10.24 0.51
C VAL A 13 0.03 -11.04 -0.79
N LEU A 14 -0.60 -10.45 -1.81
CA LEU A 14 -0.67 -11.04 -3.15
C LEU A 14 -0.07 -10.06 -4.16
N ILE A 15 0.90 -10.53 -4.92
CA ILE A 15 1.52 -9.80 -6.02
C ILE A 15 1.01 -10.41 -7.32
N ALA A 16 0.50 -9.59 -8.22
CA ALA A 16 -0.03 -10.02 -9.51
C ALA A 16 0.10 -8.91 -10.56
N THR A 17 0.12 -9.31 -11.83
CA THR A 17 -0.08 -8.43 -12.99
C THR A 17 -1.55 -8.46 -13.41
N ASP A 18 -1.98 -7.50 -14.25
CA ASP A 18 -3.36 -7.44 -14.75
C ASP A 18 -3.78 -8.75 -15.43
N VAL A 19 -2.87 -9.37 -16.19
CA VAL A 19 -3.14 -10.66 -16.86
C VAL A 19 -3.36 -11.77 -15.84
N SER A 20 -2.51 -11.86 -14.82
CA SER A 20 -2.60 -12.90 -13.79
C SER A 20 -3.77 -12.72 -12.84
N ALA A 21 -4.29 -11.50 -12.68
CA ALA A 21 -5.40 -11.18 -11.79
C ALA A 21 -6.80 -11.36 -12.42
N ARG A 22 -6.90 -11.54 -13.75
CA ARG A 22 -8.19 -11.74 -14.43
C ARG A 22 -8.87 -13.03 -13.98
N GLY A 23 -10.17 -12.95 -13.72
CA GLY A 23 -10.98 -14.09 -13.26
C GLY A 23 -10.77 -14.45 -11.78
N ILE A 24 -9.94 -13.69 -11.05
CA ILE A 24 -9.74 -13.88 -9.62
C ILE A 24 -10.67 -12.94 -8.86
N ASP A 25 -11.56 -13.51 -8.05
CA ASP A 25 -12.38 -12.78 -7.08
C ASP A 25 -11.71 -12.83 -5.69
N LEU A 26 -11.38 -11.64 -5.18
CA LEU A 26 -10.69 -11.42 -3.91
C LEU A 26 -11.59 -10.58 -2.99
N PRO A 27 -12.57 -11.20 -2.31
CA PRO A 27 -13.40 -10.48 -1.34
C PRO A 27 -12.57 -10.09 -0.12
N GLY A 28 -12.81 -8.88 0.41
CA GLY A 28 -12.21 -8.43 1.67
C GLY A 28 -10.79 -7.87 1.55
N VAL A 29 -10.34 -7.47 0.36
CA VAL A 29 -9.09 -6.71 0.21
C VAL A 29 -9.27 -5.34 0.85
N THR A 30 -8.40 -5.01 1.79
CA THR A 30 -8.41 -3.71 2.51
C THR A 30 -7.53 -2.68 1.81
N HIS A 31 -6.45 -3.13 1.17
CA HIS A 31 -5.47 -2.28 0.53
C HIS A 31 -5.15 -2.76 -0.89
N VAL A 32 -5.09 -1.82 -1.83
CA VAL A 32 -4.54 -2.04 -3.17
C VAL A 32 -3.32 -1.15 -3.32
N ILE A 33 -2.20 -1.73 -3.77
CA ILE A 33 -0.95 -1.00 -4.00
C ILE A 33 -0.60 -1.18 -5.48
N ASN A 34 -0.63 -0.10 -6.26
CA ASN A 34 -0.09 -0.08 -7.61
C ASN A 34 1.42 0.18 -7.51
N TYR A 35 2.22 -0.82 -7.84
CA TYR A 35 3.68 -0.64 -7.90
C TYR A 35 4.09 0.27 -9.05
N ASP A 36 3.48 0.05 -10.22
CA ASP A 36 3.60 0.90 -11.39
C ASP A 36 2.19 1.37 -11.82
N LEU A 37 2.09 2.58 -12.36
CA LEU A 37 0.83 3.07 -12.90
C LEU A 37 0.47 2.31 -14.19
N PRO A 38 -0.80 1.91 -14.37
CA PRO A 38 -1.22 1.25 -15.60
C PRO A 38 -1.14 2.22 -16.79
N ASP A 39 -0.84 1.68 -17.96
CA ASP A 39 -0.83 2.46 -19.22
C ASP A 39 -2.25 2.87 -19.67
N ASP A 40 -3.26 2.12 -19.22
CA ASP A 40 -4.67 2.39 -19.52
C ASP A 40 -5.40 2.82 -18.24
N PRO A 41 -6.03 4.01 -18.21
CA PRO A 41 -6.83 4.48 -17.09
C PRO A 41 -7.94 3.52 -16.64
N GLU A 42 -8.53 2.74 -17.55
CA GLU A 42 -9.56 1.77 -17.20
C GLU A 42 -9.00 0.66 -16.30
N ASN A 43 -7.75 0.25 -16.53
CA ASN A 43 -7.09 -0.73 -15.68
C ASN A 43 -6.87 -0.19 -14.26
N TYR A 44 -6.65 1.12 -14.08
CA TYR A 44 -6.55 1.72 -12.75
C TYR A 44 -7.83 1.48 -11.94
N VAL A 45 -9.00 1.75 -12.53
CA VAL A 45 -10.31 1.51 -11.90
C VAL A 45 -10.50 0.03 -11.55
N HIS A 46 -10.13 -0.87 -12.47
CA HIS A 46 -10.23 -2.32 -12.22
C HIS A 46 -9.32 -2.84 -11.10
N ARG A 47 -8.15 -2.22 -10.91
CA ARG A 47 -7.22 -2.52 -9.82
C ARG A 47 -7.75 -1.99 -8.50
N VAL A 48 -8.09 -0.70 -8.40
CA VAL A 48 -8.57 -0.12 -7.13
C VAL A 48 -9.95 -0.64 -6.73
N GLY A 49 -10.79 -1.06 -7.68
CA GLY A 49 -12.07 -1.73 -7.43
C GLY A 49 -11.99 -3.11 -6.75
N ARG A 50 -10.79 -3.56 -6.38
CA ARG A 50 -10.57 -4.72 -5.50
C ARG A 50 -10.80 -4.39 -4.03
N THR A 51 -10.64 -3.13 -3.63
CA THR A 51 -10.90 -2.66 -2.25
C THR A 51 -12.21 -1.86 -2.15
N GLY A 52 -12.61 -1.49 -0.93
CA GLY A 52 -13.69 -0.50 -0.70
C GLY A 52 -15.10 -0.93 -1.12
N ARG A 53 -15.42 -2.23 -1.14
CA ARG A 53 -16.73 -2.74 -1.59
C ARG A 53 -17.82 -2.60 -0.51
N GLY A 54 -18.99 -2.09 -0.90
CA GLY A 54 -20.16 -1.98 -0.03
C GLY A 54 -19.96 -0.93 1.07
N PHE A 55 -20.16 -1.33 2.34
CA PHE A 55 -19.92 -0.45 3.50
C PHE A 55 -18.49 -0.54 4.06
N ALA A 56 -17.65 -1.41 3.49
CA ALA A 56 -16.26 -1.55 3.92
C ALA A 56 -15.42 -0.40 3.35
N LYS A 57 -14.63 0.25 4.21
CA LYS A 57 -13.59 1.18 3.77
C LYS A 57 -12.40 0.42 3.23
N GLY A 58 -11.67 1.06 2.33
CA GLY A 58 -10.49 0.49 1.71
C GLY A 58 -9.62 1.57 1.11
N ASP A 59 -8.31 1.35 1.13
CA ASP A 59 -7.33 2.33 0.70
C ASP A 59 -6.61 1.84 -0.56
N ALA A 60 -6.34 2.76 -1.48
CA ALA A 60 -5.58 2.50 -2.69
C ALA A 60 -4.39 3.45 -2.74
N LEU A 61 -3.18 2.89 -2.80
CA LEU A 61 -1.94 3.64 -2.94
C LEU A 61 -1.31 3.31 -4.29
N SER A 62 -0.68 4.31 -4.91
CA SER A 62 0.04 4.12 -6.17
C SER A 62 1.37 4.80 -6.06
N PHE A 63 2.45 4.09 -6.41
CA PHE A 63 3.71 4.75 -6.70
C PHE A 63 3.61 5.36 -8.10
N CYS A 64 4.25 6.51 -8.25
CA CYS A 64 4.34 7.22 -9.51
C CYS A 64 5.77 7.73 -9.61
N SER A 65 6.53 7.19 -10.57
CA SER A 65 7.84 7.75 -10.89
C SER A 65 7.69 9.05 -11.71
N PRO A 66 8.75 9.88 -11.81
CA PRO A 66 8.71 11.08 -12.65
C PRO A 66 8.32 10.80 -14.11
N GLU A 67 8.73 9.64 -14.64
CA GLU A 67 8.45 9.21 -16.00
C GLU A 67 6.99 8.78 -16.22
N GLU A 68 6.25 8.48 -15.15
CA GLU A 68 4.86 8.04 -15.20
C GLU A 68 3.85 9.18 -15.00
N ARG A 69 4.32 10.42 -14.87
CA ARG A 69 3.46 11.58 -14.61
C ARG A 69 2.36 11.77 -15.67
N GLU A 70 2.68 11.49 -16.93
CA GLU A 70 1.69 11.55 -18.02
C GLU A 70 0.57 10.51 -17.82
N LYS A 71 0.91 9.31 -17.33
CA LYS A 71 -0.10 8.27 -17.01
C LYS A 71 -1.01 8.72 -15.87
N LEU A 72 -0.43 9.35 -14.84
CA LEU A 72 -1.21 9.91 -13.73
C LEU A 72 -2.19 10.98 -14.23
N GLU A 73 -1.75 11.88 -15.12
CA GLU A 73 -2.61 12.91 -15.70
C GLU A 73 -3.77 12.29 -16.49
N GLN A 74 -3.51 11.27 -17.31
CA GLN A 74 -4.55 10.53 -18.04
C GLN A 74 -5.54 9.82 -17.10
N ILE A 75 -5.05 9.23 -16.00
CA ILE A 75 -5.90 8.60 -14.99
C ILE A 75 -6.81 9.63 -14.32
N GLN A 76 -6.28 10.76 -13.88
CA GLN A 76 -7.08 11.82 -13.23
C GLN A 76 -8.11 12.43 -14.19
N GLU A 77 -7.74 12.62 -15.46
CA GLU A 77 -8.67 13.06 -16.50
C GLU A 77 -9.79 12.03 -16.70
N PHE A 78 -9.47 10.74 -16.79
CA PHE A 78 -10.47 9.69 -16.90
C PHE A 78 -11.41 9.62 -15.69
N LEU A 79 -10.87 9.79 -14.48
CA LEU A 79 -11.64 9.80 -13.23
C LEU A 79 -12.40 11.12 -12.99
N GLN A 80 -12.07 12.17 -13.74
CA GLN A 80 -12.56 13.54 -13.52
C GLN A 80 -12.33 14.01 -12.07
N THR A 81 -11.25 13.53 -11.44
CA THR A 81 -10.92 13.80 -10.03
C THR A 81 -9.40 13.80 -9.87
N GLU A 82 -8.88 14.74 -9.09
CA GLU A 82 -7.48 14.74 -8.68
C GLU A 82 -7.20 13.66 -7.62
N ILE A 83 -6.03 13.03 -7.72
CA ILE A 83 -5.53 12.05 -6.75
C ILE A 83 -4.57 12.77 -5.82
N ASP A 84 -4.76 12.61 -4.51
CA ASP A 84 -3.87 13.18 -3.49
C ASP A 84 -2.45 12.66 -3.65
N GLN A 85 -1.49 13.58 -3.79
CA GLN A 85 -0.08 13.25 -3.99
C GLN A 85 0.71 13.49 -2.72
N ILE A 86 1.44 12.47 -2.28
CA ILE A 86 2.39 12.55 -1.17
C ILE A 86 3.79 12.56 -1.77
N GLN A 87 4.50 13.67 -1.64
CA GLN A 87 5.90 13.77 -2.05
C GLN A 87 6.77 13.07 -1.01
N ILE A 88 7.55 12.08 -1.45
CA ILE A 88 8.51 11.38 -0.61
C ILE A 88 9.87 12.07 -0.74
N ASP A 89 10.37 12.61 0.36
CA ASP A 89 11.67 13.25 0.43
C ASP A 89 12.74 12.31 1.01
N ASP A 90 14.01 12.70 0.88
CA ASP A 90 15.15 11.95 1.42
C ASP A 90 15.08 11.74 2.94
N THR A 91 14.30 12.56 3.64
CA THR A 91 14.06 12.41 5.08
C THR A 91 13.21 11.19 5.36
N PHE A 92 12.11 11.02 4.63
CA PHE A 92 11.23 9.85 4.76
C PHE A 92 11.99 8.54 4.52
N LEU A 93 12.85 8.49 3.50
CA LEU A 93 13.64 7.29 3.17
C LEU A 93 14.63 6.90 4.27
N LYS A 94 15.08 7.84 5.11
CA LYS A 94 15.98 7.56 6.24
C LYS A 94 15.26 6.97 7.45
N GLU A 95 13.94 7.19 7.55
CA GLU A 95 13.12 6.63 8.61
C GLU A 95 12.69 5.18 8.33
N ILE A 96 12.82 4.74 7.08
CA ILE A 96 12.59 3.35 6.67
C ILE A 96 13.80 2.50 7.10
N PRO A 97 13.59 1.34 7.76
CA PRO A 97 14.68 0.44 8.12
C PRO A 97 15.53 0.09 6.88
N PRO A 98 16.87 0.09 7.00
CA PRO A 98 17.75 -0.15 5.87
C PRO A 98 17.46 -1.52 5.22
N SER A 99 17.28 -1.50 3.90
CA SER A 99 16.84 -2.65 3.09
C SER A 99 17.72 -3.89 3.19
N LYS A 100 18.98 -3.76 3.62
CA LYS A 100 19.89 -4.91 3.82
C LYS A 100 19.39 -5.90 4.86
N ASP A 101 18.68 -5.42 5.89
CA ASP A 101 18.10 -6.29 6.91
C ASP A 101 16.77 -6.90 6.41
N LEU A 102 16.04 -6.18 5.57
CA LEU A 102 14.78 -6.62 4.96
C LEU A 102 14.97 -7.73 3.92
N GLN A 103 16.05 -7.70 3.13
CA GLN A 103 16.28 -8.65 2.03
C GLN A 103 16.32 -10.13 2.46
N ASN A 104 16.60 -10.41 3.73
CA ASN A 104 16.67 -11.77 4.28
C ASN A 104 15.45 -12.14 5.15
N MET A 105 14.47 -11.24 5.26
CA MET A 105 13.25 -11.47 6.04
C MET A 105 12.11 -11.97 5.15
N SER A 106 11.32 -12.87 5.68
CA SER A 106 10.00 -13.20 5.14
C SER A 106 9.05 -12.01 5.26
N VAL A 107 8.03 -11.94 4.42
CA VAL A 107 6.99 -10.89 4.49
C VAL A 107 6.33 -10.86 5.86
N ALA A 108 6.14 -12.01 6.50
CA ALA A 108 5.60 -12.08 7.85
C ALA A 108 6.53 -11.44 8.90
N GLU A 109 7.84 -11.65 8.77
CA GLU A 109 8.84 -11.01 9.63
C GLU A 109 8.93 -9.50 9.37
N MET A 110 8.79 -9.06 8.11
CA MET A 110 8.73 -7.64 7.77
C MET A 110 7.51 -6.96 8.42
N LEU A 111 6.32 -7.56 8.30
CA LEU A 111 5.09 -7.04 8.89
C LEU A 111 5.17 -6.99 10.42
N ALA A 112 5.70 -8.04 11.05
CA ALA A 112 5.90 -8.07 12.50
C ALA A 112 6.93 -7.03 12.97
N MET A 113 7.99 -6.80 12.18
CA MET A 113 8.98 -5.77 12.45
C MET A 113 8.38 -4.37 12.34
N GLU A 114 7.55 -4.13 11.32
CA GLU A 114 6.82 -2.88 11.13
C GLU A 114 5.89 -2.58 12.32
N GLU A 115 5.05 -3.55 12.71
CA GLU A 115 4.18 -3.42 13.89
C GLU A 115 4.98 -3.11 15.17
N ALA A 116 6.14 -3.75 15.35
CA ALA A 116 7.01 -3.50 16.49
C ALA A 116 7.64 -2.09 16.43
N TYR A 117 8.10 -1.64 15.26
CA TYR A 117 8.75 -0.35 15.08
C TYR A 117 7.78 0.82 15.34
N PHE A 118 6.63 0.83 14.65
CA PHE A 118 5.63 1.88 14.82
C PHE A 118 4.89 1.80 16.16
N GLY A 119 4.70 0.59 16.69
CA GLY A 119 4.14 0.38 18.05
C GLY A 119 5.04 0.89 19.18
N ILE A 120 6.36 1.04 18.94
CA ILE A 120 7.31 1.64 19.90
C ILE A 120 7.28 3.17 19.83
N GLU A 121 7.16 3.78 18.65
CA GLU A 121 7.07 5.24 18.50
C GLU A 121 5.83 5.83 19.18
N ASP A 122 4.68 5.17 19.02
CA ASP A 122 3.42 5.56 19.66
C ASP A 122 3.51 5.57 21.20
N LYS A 123 4.34 4.69 21.77
CA LYS A 123 4.60 4.67 23.22
C LYS A 123 5.58 5.77 23.63
N LYS A 124 6.59 6.09 22.81
CA LYS A 124 7.54 7.20 23.06
C LYS A 124 6.87 8.57 22.97
N SER A 125 6.01 8.79 21.97
CA SER A 125 5.26 10.05 21.78
C SER A 125 4.31 10.33 22.95
N LYS A 126 3.61 9.29 23.46
CA LYS A 126 2.76 9.38 24.66
C LYS A 126 3.56 9.63 25.94
N LYS A 127 4.75 9.05 26.10
CA LYS A 127 5.62 9.24 27.28
C LYS A 127 6.23 10.66 27.33
N ARG A 128 6.56 11.26 26.17
CA ARG A 128 6.99 12.66 26.05
C ARG A 128 5.88 13.65 26.42
N LYS A 129 4.65 13.45 25.94
CA LYS A 129 3.49 14.30 26.31
C LYS A 129 3.17 14.25 27.80
N LYS A 130 3.40 13.11 28.48
CA LYS A 130 3.17 12.97 29.93
C LYS A 130 4.24 13.66 30.79
N ARG A 131 5.48 13.78 30.29
CA ARG A 131 6.58 14.50 30.97
C ARG A 131 6.50 16.02 30.87
N ASN A 132 5.94 16.56 29.78
CA ASN A 132 5.79 18.00 29.59
C ASN A 132 4.50 18.58 30.22
N LYS A 133 3.72 17.74 30.91
CA LYS A 133 2.46 18.12 31.55
C LYS A 133 2.52 18.00 33.08
N SER A 134 3.73 17.85 33.64
CA SER A 134 4.02 17.79 35.07
C SER A 134 5.07 18.81 35.46
#